data_AF-A0A7S2LVN8-F1
#
_entry.id   AF-A0A7S2LVN8-F1
#
_cell.length_a   1.000
_cell.length_b   1.000
_cell.length_c   1.000
_cell.angle_alpha   90.00
_cell.angle_beta   90.00
_cell.angle_gamma   90.00
#
_symmetry.space_group_name_H-M   'P 1'
#
loop_
_entity.id
_entity.type
_entity.pdbx_description
1 polymer ?
#
loop_
_entity_poly.entity_id
_entity_poly.type
_entity_poly.pdbx_seq_one_letter_code
_entity_poly.pdbx_strand_id
1 'polypeptide(L)'
;KDHPLKYMWAYKYDSDYTGINTHADQAAVNVNLWITPDDANLDSNSGGLVIFTAKPPSDWDFTAYNTDTERVDRDILAPTNYANVTVPYRANRAVIFDSALFHHTDKFSFKEGYRNRRINLTLLYGDMQFDSPKTGEL
;
A
#
# COMPACT_ATOMS: atom_id res chain seq x y z
N LYS A 1 13.79 -13.22 15.52
CA LYS A 1 14.98 -12.76 14.76
C LYS A 1 14.67 -12.74 13.26
N ASP A 2 13.39 -12.86 12.88
CA ASP A 2 12.98 -13.52 11.63
C ASP A 2 12.29 -12.58 10.63
N HIS A 3 12.20 -11.29 10.93
CA HIS A 3 11.76 -10.26 9.99
C HIS A 3 12.61 -8.98 10.20
N PRO A 4 13.87 -8.94 9.72
CA PRO A 4 14.70 -7.74 9.82
C PRO A 4 14.10 -6.60 8.98
N LEU A 5 14.40 -5.36 9.36
CA LEU A 5 14.12 -4.20 8.51
C LEU A 5 14.96 -4.34 7.24
N LYS A 6 14.30 -4.35 6.08
CA LYS A 6 14.96 -4.42 4.77
C LYS A 6 15.05 -3.07 4.11
N TYR A 7 13.96 -2.31 4.18
CA TYR A 7 13.84 -1.03 3.50
C TYR A 7 13.09 -0.04 4.37
N MET A 8 13.50 1.23 4.28
CA MET A 8 12.82 2.35 4.90
C MET A 8 12.96 3.57 4.00
N TRP A 9 11.85 4.21 3.69
CA TRP A 9 11.83 5.43 2.90
C TRP A 9 10.60 6.27 3.25
N ALA A 10 10.60 7.52 2.81
CA ALA A 10 9.44 8.39 2.91
C ALA A 10 9.12 9.02 1.56
N TYR A 11 7.83 9.07 1.23
CA TYR A 11 7.34 9.90 0.14
C TYR A 11 6.75 11.18 0.70
N LYS A 12 7.07 12.29 0.03
CA LYS A 12 6.48 13.61 0.26
C LYS A 12 6.02 14.16 -1.08
N TYR A 13 4.71 14.12 -1.30
CA TYR A 13 4.10 14.52 -2.57
C TYR A 13 3.92 16.02 -2.66
N ASP A 14 3.79 16.56 -3.87
CA ASP A 14 3.14 17.87 -4.00
C ASP A 14 1.65 17.76 -3.61
N SER A 15 1.04 18.89 -3.25
CA SER A 15 -0.33 18.90 -2.73
C SER A 15 -1.39 18.50 -3.78
N ASP A 16 -1.05 18.59 -5.07
CA ASP A 16 -1.90 18.24 -6.22
C ASP A 16 -1.28 17.10 -7.06
N TYR A 17 -0.94 15.99 -6.40
CA TYR A 17 -0.33 14.83 -7.04
C TYR A 17 -1.16 13.57 -6.78
N THR A 18 -1.19 12.63 -7.72
CA THR A 18 -1.75 11.30 -7.50
C THR A 18 -0.66 10.43 -6.89
N GLY A 19 -0.88 9.88 -5.69
CA GLY A 19 0.15 9.13 -4.94
C GLY A 19 0.66 7.86 -5.63
N ILE A 20 1.15 6.88 -4.87
CA ILE A 20 1.63 5.63 -5.49
C ILE A 20 0.44 4.84 -6.04
N ASN A 21 0.55 4.41 -7.30
CA ASN A 21 -0.39 3.50 -7.96
C ASN A 21 -0.42 2.12 -7.31
N THR A 22 -1.33 1.25 -7.76
CA THR A 22 -1.46 -0.11 -7.24
C THR A 22 -0.18 -0.92 -7.43
N HIS A 23 0.31 -1.48 -6.32
CA HIS A 23 1.49 -2.34 -6.26
C HIS A 23 1.38 -3.30 -5.07
N ALA A 24 2.29 -4.27 -5.00
CA ALA A 24 2.53 -5.08 -3.82
C ALA A 24 4.03 -5.05 -3.51
N ASP A 25 4.40 -5.04 -2.22
CA ASP A 25 5.78 -4.91 -1.79
C ASP A 25 6.40 -6.30 -1.55
N GLN A 26 7.67 -6.49 -1.96
CA GLN A 26 8.39 -7.75 -1.79
C GLN A 26 8.96 -7.90 -0.37
N ALA A 27 8.09 -7.92 0.63
CA ALA A 27 8.42 -8.09 2.05
C ALA A 27 7.35 -8.93 2.76
N ALA A 28 7.56 -9.25 4.04
CA ALA A 28 6.54 -9.94 4.84
C ALA A 28 5.51 -8.96 5.41
N VAL A 29 5.99 -7.80 5.89
CA VAL A 29 5.19 -6.82 6.61
C VAL A 29 5.50 -5.42 6.12
N ASN A 30 4.45 -4.67 5.77
CA ASN A 30 4.49 -3.24 5.55
C ASN A 30 4.08 -2.51 6.82
N VAL A 31 4.79 -1.44 7.13
CA VAL A 31 4.37 -0.43 8.11
C VAL A 31 4.33 0.92 7.41
N ASN A 32 3.14 1.49 7.29
CA ASN A 32 2.94 2.84 6.78
C ASN A 32 2.56 3.77 7.94
N LEU A 33 3.29 4.88 8.09
CA LEU A 33 3.06 5.90 9.11
C LEU A 33 2.92 7.27 8.47
N TRP A 34 1.90 8.01 8.90
CA TRP A 34 1.62 9.36 8.44
C TRP A 34 2.03 10.40 9.46
N ILE A 35 2.71 11.48 9.02
CA ILE A 35 3.31 12.46 9.94
C ILE A 35 2.83 13.91 9.74
N THR A 36 2.26 14.24 8.59
CA THR A 36 1.70 15.58 8.33
C THR A 36 0.49 15.80 9.26
N PRO A 37 0.34 16.96 9.91
CA PRO A 37 -0.81 17.23 10.77
C PRO A 37 -2.17 17.02 10.08
N ASP A 38 -3.17 16.58 10.84
CA ASP A 38 -4.51 16.28 10.33
C ASP A 38 -5.17 17.48 9.65
N ASP A 39 -4.94 18.68 10.16
CA ASP A 39 -5.51 19.91 9.60
C ASP A 39 -4.95 20.27 8.23
N ALA A 40 -3.87 19.63 7.78
CA ALA A 40 -3.35 19.79 6.43
C ALA A 40 -4.20 19.05 5.39
N ASN A 41 -4.85 17.94 5.77
CA ASN A 41 -5.74 17.20 4.88
C ASN A 41 -7.10 17.92 4.80
N LEU A 42 -7.54 18.25 3.59
CA LEU A 42 -8.80 18.93 3.33
C LEU A 42 -10.00 17.96 3.31
N ASP A 43 -9.75 16.65 3.29
CA ASP A 43 -10.76 15.61 3.40
C ASP A 43 -10.35 14.53 4.41
N SER A 44 -10.90 14.62 5.62
CA SER A 44 -10.61 13.69 6.72
C SER A 44 -11.03 12.23 6.47
N ASN A 45 -11.81 11.96 5.42
CA ASN A 45 -12.26 10.61 5.07
C ASN A 45 -11.37 9.92 4.02
N SER A 46 -10.34 10.60 3.51
CA SER A 46 -9.46 10.07 2.48
C SER A 46 -7.98 10.33 2.76
N GLY A 47 -7.15 10.04 1.76
CA GLY A 47 -5.72 10.32 1.71
C GLY A 47 -4.81 9.39 2.49
N GLY A 48 -5.36 8.30 3.02
CA GLY A 48 -4.58 7.26 3.65
C GLY A 48 -4.13 6.21 2.64
N LEU A 49 -4.63 4.99 2.80
CA LEU A 49 -4.24 3.83 1.99
C LEU A 49 -5.46 2.97 1.65
N VAL A 50 -5.52 2.49 0.41
CA VAL A 50 -6.47 1.45 -0.01
C VAL A 50 -5.69 0.15 -0.09
N ILE A 51 -6.14 -0.88 0.63
CA ILE A 51 -5.51 -2.22 0.66
C ILE A 51 -6.54 -3.23 0.13
N PHE A 52 -6.30 -3.80 -1.04
CA PHE A 52 -7.14 -4.83 -1.63
C PHE A 52 -6.92 -6.17 -0.92
N THR A 53 -7.98 -6.98 -0.80
CA THR A 53 -7.91 -8.31 -0.19
C THR A 53 -7.38 -9.37 -1.17
N ALA A 54 -6.45 -8.98 -2.05
CA ALA A 54 -5.90 -9.81 -3.10
C ALA A 54 -4.37 -9.69 -3.14
N LYS A 55 -3.70 -10.79 -3.47
CA LYS A 55 -2.25 -10.92 -3.57
C LYS A 55 -1.85 -11.31 -5.00
N PRO A 56 -0.59 -11.05 -5.43
CA PRO A 56 -0.11 -11.56 -6.69
C PRO A 56 -0.11 -13.11 -6.68
N PRO A 57 -0.43 -13.76 -7.80
CA PRO A 57 -0.25 -15.20 -7.96
C PRO A 57 1.21 -15.61 -7.70
N SER A 58 1.42 -16.81 -7.16
CA SER A 58 2.77 -17.30 -6.79
C SER A 58 3.70 -17.52 -7.98
N ASP A 59 3.15 -17.65 -9.19
CA ASP A 59 3.88 -17.82 -10.45
C ASP A 59 4.21 -16.49 -11.14
N TRP A 60 3.74 -15.35 -10.60
CA TRP A 60 4.12 -14.03 -11.10
C TRP A 60 5.39 -13.54 -10.41
N ASP A 61 6.35 -13.06 -11.19
CA ASP A 61 7.51 -12.37 -10.64
C ASP A 61 7.17 -10.93 -10.21
N PHE A 62 8.05 -10.32 -9.42
CA PHE A 62 7.88 -8.97 -8.90
C PHE A 62 7.61 -7.94 -10.00
N THR A 63 8.33 -8.03 -11.12
CA THR A 63 8.18 -7.10 -12.24
C THR A 63 6.77 -7.20 -12.82
N ALA A 64 6.27 -8.41 -13.04
CA ALA A 64 4.97 -8.66 -13.62
C ALA A 64 3.84 -8.00 -12.82
N TYR A 65 3.83 -8.11 -11.48
CA TYR A 65 2.79 -7.49 -10.67
C TYR A 65 3.04 -6.04 -10.25
N ASN A 66 4.27 -5.50 -10.37
CA ASN A 66 4.55 -4.09 -10.04
C ASN A 66 4.46 -3.14 -11.22
N THR A 67 4.64 -3.61 -12.46
CA THR A 67 4.67 -2.72 -13.64
C THR A 67 3.43 -2.77 -14.51
N ASP A 68 2.72 -3.91 -14.52
CA ASP A 68 1.54 -4.12 -15.38
C ASP A 68 0.23 -3.92 -14.60
N THR A 69 -0.05 -2.66 -14.27
CA THR A 69 -1.23 -2.29 -13.46
C THR A 69 -2.55 -2.65 -14.14
N GLU A 70 -2.60 -2.64 -15.48
CA GLU A 70 -3.80 -3.03 -16.24
C GLU A 70 -4.07 -4.53 -16.11
N ARG A 71 -3.03 -5.36 -16.18
CA ARG A 71 -3.16 -6.80 -15.96
C ARG A 71 -3.55 -7.12 -14.53
N VAL A 72 -2.97 -6.44 -13.54
CA VAL A 72 -3.36 -6.60 -12.12
C VAL A 72 -4.83 -6.25 -11.93
N ASP A 73 -5.29 -5.12 -12.50
CA ASP A 73 -6.68 -4.70 -12.44
C ASP A 73 -7.62 -5.76 -13.03
N ARG A 74 -7.37 -6.16 -14.28
CA ARG A 74 -8.22 -7.09 -15.03
C ARG A 74 -8.22 -8.50 -14.45
N ASP A 75 -7.06 -9.05 -14.12
CA ASP A 75 -6.90 -10.47 -13.78
C ASP A 75 -7.04 -10.74 -12.28
N ILE A 76 -6.81 -9.75 -11.42
CA ILE A 76 -6.79 -9.92 -9.96
C ILE A 76 -7.88 -9.10 -9.27
N LEU A 77 -7.95 -7.79 -9.50
CA LEU A 77 -8.82 -6.92 -8.70
C LEU A 77 -10.28 -6.96 -9.15
N ALA A 78 -10.55 -6.82 -10.45
CA ALA A 78 -11.91 -6.83 -11.00
C ALA A 78 -12.69 -8.13 -10.66
N PRO A 79 -12.09 -9.35 -10.72
CA PRO A 79 -12.76 -10.58 -10.29
C PRO A 79 -13.17 -10.61 -8.81
N THR A 80 -12.46 -9.87 -7.94
CA THR A 80 -12.80 -9.74 -6.52
C THR A 80 -13.82 -8.62 -6.25
N ASN A 81 -14.35 -7.99 -7.31
CA ASN A 81 -15.14 -6.76 -7.22
C ASN A 81 -14.42 -5.68 -6.40
N TYR A 82 -13.10 -5.59 -6.54
CA TYR A 82 -12.24 -4.64 -5.84
C TYR A 82 -12.39 -4.67 -4.31
N ALA A 83 -12.65 -5.85 -3.72
CA ALA A 83 -12.77 -5.99 -2.27
C ALA A 83 -11.53 -5.42 -1.56
N ASN A 84 -11.75 -4.48 -0.63
CA ASN A 84 -10.66 -3.74 0.01
C ASN A 84 -11.01 -3.27 1.43
N VAL A 85 -9.96 -2.86 2.13
CA VAL A 85 -10.02 -2.04 3.34
C VAL A 85 -9.36 -0.71 3.03
N THR A 86 -10.12 0.38 3.11
CA THR A 86 -9.59 1.75 2.99
C THR A 86 -9.42 2.35 4.38
N VAL A 87 -8.18 2.74 4.68
CA VAL A 87 -7.83 3.41 5.93
C VAL A 87 -7.64 4.90 5.65
N PRO A 88 -8.46 5.80 6.20
CA PRO A 88 -8.28 7.24 5.98
C PRO A 88 -7.02 7.75 6.69
N TYR A 89 -6.46 8.85 6.17
CA TYR A 89 -5.30 9.50 6.73
C TYR A 89 -5.57 9.98 8.16
N ARG A 90 -4.62 9.73 9.08
CA ARG A 90 -4.49 10.45 10.36
C ARG A 90 -3.04 10.58 10.75
N ALA A 91 -2.63 11.75 11.21
CA ALA A 91 -1.31 12.00 11.76
C ALA A 91 -1.02 11.04 12.91
N ASN A 92 0.19 10.50 12.95
CA ASN A 92 0.66 9.54 13.96
C ASN A 92 -0.11 8.20 13.99
N ARG A 93 -0.83 7.85 12.92
CA ARG A 93 -1.41 6.52 12.74
C ARG A 93 -0.45 5.64 11.94
N ALA A 94 -0.14 4.47 12.50
CA ALA A 94 0.53 3.40 11.77
C ALA A 94 -0.51 2.40 11.23
N VAL A 95 -0.30 1.92 10.01
CA VAL A 95 -1.03 0.80 9.39
C VAL A 95 -0.02 -0.32 9.16
N ILE A 96 -0.29 -1.49 9.73
CA ILE A 96 0.57 -2.67 9.64
C ILE A 96 -0.22 -3.76 8.92
N PHE A 97 0.33 -4.28 7.83
CA PHE A 97 -0.37 -5.23 6.97
C PHE A 97 0.60 -6.16 6.23
N ASP A 98 0.04 -7.22 5.67
CA ASP A 98 0.75 -8.16 4.80
C ASP A 98 1.17 -7.45 3.50
N SER A 99 2.48 -7.32 3.28
CA SER A 99 3.06 -6.61 2.13
C SER A 99 2.62 -7.16 0.78
N ALA A 100 2.23 -8.44 0.72
CA ALA A 100 1.78 -9.07 -0.51
C ALA A 100 0.38 -8.59 -0.97
N LEU A 101 -0.38 -7.93 -0.10
CA LEU A 101 -1.67 -7.36 -0.50
C LEU A 101 -1.44 -6.19 -1.46
N PHE A 102 -2.14 -6.21 -2.59
CA PHE A 102 -2.14 -5.07 -3.50
C PHE A 102 -2.69 -3.84 -2.77
N HIS A 103 -1.99 -2.72 -2.92
CA HIS A 103 -2.37 -1.47 -2.26
C HIS A 103 -1.93 -0.26 -3.06
N HIS A 104 -2.58 0.87 -2.80
CA HIS A 104 -2.20 2.15 -3.39
C HIS A 104 -2.51 3.30 -2.43
N THR A 105 -1.93 4.46 -2.72
CA THR A 105 -2.31 5.69 -2.04
C THR A 105 -3.75 6.03 -2.41
N ASP A 106 -4.59 6.24 -1.39
CA ASP A 106 -5.95 6.74 -1.59
C ASP A 106 -5.90 8.14 -2.23
N LYS A 107 -7.01 8.56 -2.87
CA LYS A 107 -7.16 9.95 -3.31
C LYS A 107 -6.93 10.88 -2.12
N PHE A 108 -6.28 12.02 -2.34
CA PHE A 108 -6.07 13.00 -1.30
C PHE A 108 -6.18 14.43 -1.81
N SER A 109 -6.49 15.34 -0.90
CA SER A 109 -6.40 16.77 -1.11
C SER A 109 -5.80 17.38 0.13
N PHE A 110 -4.61 17.95 0.01
CA PHE A 110 -3.94 18.62 1.13
C PHE A 110 -3.82 20.12 0.83
N LYS A 111 -3.79 20.95 1.88
CA LYS A 111 -3.51 22.39 1.75
C LYS A 111 -2.22 22.60 0.95
N GLU A 112 -2.16 23.70 0.21
CA GLU A 112 -0.93 24.08 -0.49
C GLU A 112 0.22 24.40 0.48
N GLY A 113 1.44 24.32 -0.03
CA GLY A 113 2.64 24.70 0.70
C GLY A 113 3.38 23.53 1.36
N TYR A 114 4.69 23.70 1.50
CA TYR A 114 5.62 22.61 1.82
C TYR A 114 5.31 21.87 3.13
N ARG A 115 4.76 22.56 4.14
CA ARG A 115 4.43 21.96 5.45
C ARG A 115 3.16 21.12 5.44
N ASN A 116 2.30 21.32 4.44
CA ASN A 116 1.00 20.66 4.33
C ASN A 116 1.05 19.42 3.43
N ARG A 117 2.16 19.15 2.76
CA ARG A 117 2.30 18.00 1.86
C ARG A 117 2.08 16.68 2.60
N ARG A 118 1.35 15.75 2.00
CA ARG A 118 1.17 14.38 2.51
C ARG A 118 2.52 13.69 2.61
N ILE A 119 2.88 13.24 3.82
CA ILE A 119 4.08 12.44 4.05
C ILE A 119 3.68 11.06 4.55
N ASN A 120 4.20 10.04 3.86
CA ASN A 120 4.07 8.63 4.22
C ASN A 120 5.46 8.04 4.42
N LEU A 121 5.76 7.60 5.64
CA LEU A 121 6.92 6.78 5.96
C LEU A 121 6.54 5.31 5.74
N THR A 122 7.33 4.59 4.97
CA THR A 122 7.18 3.15 4.75
C THR A 122 8.37 2.41 5.34
N LEU A 123 8.10 1.33 6.07
CA LEU A 123 9.09 0.38 6.55
C LEU A 123 8.69 -1.02 6.14
N LEU A 124 9.64 -1.77 5.58
CA LEU A 124 9.43 -3.14 5.11
C LEU A 124 10.26 -4.13 5.91
N TYR A 125 9.63 -5.18 6.41
CA TYR A 125 10.27 -6.20 7.23
C TYR A 125 10.17 -7.61 6.61
N GLY A 126 11.27 -8.36 6.67
CA GLY A 126 11.30 -9.80 6.32
C GLY A 126 11.05 -10.14 4.85
N ASP A 127 11.02 -11.45 4.55
CA ASP A 127 10.79 -12.00 3.21
C ASP A 127 9.31 -12.24 2.93
N MET A 128 8.88 -11.90 1.70
CA MET A 128 7.52 -12.10 1.22
C MET A 128 7.10 -13.56 1.36
N GLN A 129 5.92 -13.76 1.94
CA GLN A 129 5.32 -15.07 2.13
C GLN A 129 4.21 -15.23 1.10
N PHE A 130 4.43 -16.11 0.11
CA PHE A 130 3.34 -16.55 -0.74
C PHE A 130 2.53 -17.60 0.00
N ASP A 131 1.21 -17.54 -0.15
CA ASP A 131 0.36 -18.63 0.32
C ASP A 131 0.83 -19.89 -0.42
N SER A 132 1.35 -20.87 0.32
CA SER A 132 1.62 -22.17 -0.27
C SER A 132 0.30 -22.68 -0.84
N PRO A 133 0.29 -23.25 -2.06
CA PRO A 133 -0.92 -23.89 -2.56
C PRO A 133 -1.38 -24.84 -1.46
N LYS A 134 -2.64 -24.70 -1.02
CA LYS A 134 -3.21 -25.66 -0.09
C LYS A 134 -2.98 -27.01 -0.73
N THR A 135 -2.14 -27.84 -0.12
CA THR A 135 -2.03 -29.25 -0.47
C THR A 135 -3.39 -29.84 -0.11
N GLY A 136 -4.33 -29.72 -1.06
CA GLY A 136 -5.60 -30.39 -1.04
C GLY A 136 -5.33 -31.88 -1.01
N GLU A 137 -5.96 -32.52 -0.04
CA GLU A 137 -5.97 -33.95 0.19
C GLU A 137 -6.24 -34.72 -1.12
N LEU A 138 -5.36 -35.68 -1.38
CA LEU A 138 -5.45 -36.90 -2.23
C LEU A 138 -6.07 -36.78 -3.63
#